data_AF-A0A3B8IMM0-F1
#
_entry.id   AF-A0A3B8IMM0-F1
#
_cell.length_a   1.000
_cell.length_b   1.000
_cell.length_c   1.000
_cell.angle_alpha   90.00
_cell.angle_beta   90.00
_cell.angle_gamma   90.00
#
_symmetry.space_group_name_H-M   'P 1'
#
loop_
_entity.id
_entity.type
_entity.pdbx_description
1 polymer ?
#
loop_
_entity_poly.entity_id
_entity_poly.type
_entity_poly.pdbx_seq_one_letter_code
_entity_poly.pdbx_strand_id
1 'polypeptide(L)'
;MRHLFFTLLTVSVSIFLSTTMVAQPFDRGEMYSRQDSLRGSNTPERAWWDLRHYRLAVWVYPEKQEIEGVNTITYVVKSDHPGRLQIELQKPMVLEQAVQNGKSLSWDQEGMIYFIQLQDEQPVGSRQELALTFGGKPKKARRAPW
;
A
#
# COMPACT_ATOMS: atom_id res chain seq x y z
N MET A 1 35.38 47.64 -40.16
CA MET A 1 35.55 46.17 -40.18
C MET A 1 35.92 45.72 -38.77
N ARG A 2 35.20 44.69 -38.28
CA ARG A 2 35.34 43.97 -37.00
C ARG A 2 34.62 44.57 -35.80
N HIS A 3 33.56 43.84 -35.45
CA HIS A 3 32.68 43.91 -34.30
C HIS A 3 33.38 43.53 -32.97
N LEU A 4 32.63 43.70 -31.87
CA LEU A 4 32.90 43.38 -30.46
C LEU A 4 33.68 44.50 -29.76
N PHE A 5 33.15 45.23 -28.78
CA PHE A 5 32.49 44.76 -27.57
C PHE A 5 31.44 45.79 -27.09
N PHE A 6 30.21 45.32 -26.89
CA PHE A 6 29.10 46.10 -26.32
C PHE A 6 29.02 45.79 -24.81
N THR A 7 29.40 46.77 -24.00
CA THR A 7 29.32 46.85 -22.52
C THR A 7 29.46 48.35 -22.22
N LEU A 8 28.62 49.08 -21.49
CA LEU A 8 27.80 48.81 -20.31
C LEU A 8 26.83 50.03 -20.12
N LEU A 9 25.77 49.86 -19.31
CA LEU A 9 25.13 50.87 -18.44
C LEU A 9 23.72 51.43 -18.80
N THR A 10 22.70 50.69 -18.30
CA THR A 10 21.44 51.11 -17.59
C THR A 10 20.43 52.03 -18.32
N VAL A 11 19.12 51.80 -18.31
CA VAL A 11 18.18 51.89 -17.16
C VAL A 11 16.80 51.32 -17.58
N SER A 12 16.21 50.45 -16.75
CA SER A 12 14.76 50.25 -16.46
C SER A 12 13.80 49.97 -17.64
N VAL A 13 12.94 48.94 -17.66
CA VAL A 13 12.05 48.41 -16.62
C VAL A 13 11.72 46.98 -17.04
N SER A 14 12.28 45.97 -16.39
CA SER A 14 11.73 44.61 -16.45
C SER A 14 10.79 44.45 -15.29
N ILE A 15 9.49 44.48 -15.58
CA ILE A 15 8.43 44.06 -14.67
C ILE A 15 8.67 42.58 -14.39
N PHE A 16 9.39 42.28 -13.32
CA PHE A 16 9.34 40.97 -12.68
C PHE A 16 7.97 40.88 -12.01
N LEU A 17 7.00 40.35 -12.75
CA LEU A 17 5.76 39.87 -12.18
C LEU A 17 6.10 38.61 -11.40
N SER A 18 6.47 38.77 -10.14
CA SER A 18 6.66 37.69 -9.19
C SER A 18 5.34 36.94 -9.03
N THR A 19 5.12 35.91 -9.86
CA THR A 19 4.11 34.91 -9.56
C THR A 19 4.57 34.20 -8.31
N THR A 20 4.04 34.61 -7.16
CA THR A 20 4.13 33.81 -5.95
C THR A 20 3.43 32.49 -6.29
N MET A 21 4.21 31.41 -6.37
CA MET A 21 3.64 30.07 -6.25
C MET A 21 3.05 29.98 -4.85
N VAL A 22 1.79 30.37 -4.70
CA VAL A 22 0.99 29.95 -3.56
C VAL A 22 0.74 28.47 -3.80
N ALA A 23 1.59 27.63 -3.23
CA ALA A 23 1.25 26.23 -2.99
C ALA A 23 -0.04 26.27 -2.16
N GLN A 24 -1.18 25.89 -2.75
CA GLN A 24 -2.43 25.84 -2.01
C GLN A 24 -2.26 24.77 -0.92
N PRO A 25 -2.33 25.11 0.37
CA PRO A 25 -2.48 24.08 1.37
C PRO A 25 -3.86 23.49 1.13
N PHE A 26 -3.90 22.24 0.65
CA PHE A 26 -5.08 21.39 0.72
C PHE A 26 -5.30 21.02 2.21
N ASP A 27 -5.61 22.03 3.01
CA ASP A 27 -6.12 21.83 4.36
C ASP A 27 -7.56 22.36 4.37
N ARG A 28 -8.40 21.65 3.61
CA ARG A 28 -9.83 21.64 3.93
C ARG A 28 -9.90 20.81 5.20
N GLY A 29 -10.37 21.37 6.31
CA GLY A 29 -10.41 20.75 7.65
C GLY A 29 -11.23 19.45 7.75
N GLU A 30 -10.99 18.49 6.88
CA GLU A 30 -11.41 17.12 6.94
C GLU A 30 -10.48 16.43 7.94
N MET A 31 -11.04 15.95 9.04
CA MET A 31 -10.30 15.09 9.95
C MET A 31 -9.99 13.78 9.23
N TYR A 32 -8.72 13.58 8.87
CA TYR A 32 -8.26 12.30 8.32
C TYR A 32 -8.62 11.17 9.28
N SER A 33 -9.20 10.11 8.72
CA SER A 33 -9.50 8.94 9.52
C SER A 33 -8.20 8.21 9.87
N ARG A 34 -8.23 7.47 10.98
CA ARG A 34 -7.16 6.54 11.36
C ARG A 34 -6.79 5.58 10.21
N GLN A 35 -7.78 5.18 9.41
CA GLN A 35 -7.59 4.30 8.26
C GLN A 35 -6.80 4.95 7.12
N ASP A 36 -6.94 6.27 6.93
CA ASP A 36 -6.20 7.03 5.90
C ASP A 36 -4.70 7.06 6.20
N SER A 37 -4.32 7.10 7.47
CA SER A 37 -2.93 7.04 7.90
C SER A 37 -2.29 5.66 7.74
N LEU A 38 -3.09 4.58 7.80
CA LEU A 38 -2.57 3.21 7.76
C LEU A 38 -2.53 2.61 6.35
N ARG A 39 -3.41 3.07 5.46
CA ARG A 39 -3.50 2.55 4.10
C ARG A 39 -2.26 2.91 3.29
N GLY A 40 -1.54 1.90 2.81
CA GLY A 40 -0.34 2.08 2.00
C GLY A 40 0.87 2.65 2.77
N SER A 41 0.77 2.82 4.10
CA SER A 41 1.89 3.32 4.89
C SER A 41 2.85 2.18 5.26
N ASN A 42 4.14 2.53 5.37
CA ASN A 42 5.18 1.58 5.75
C ASN A 42 5.32 1.51 7.28
N THR A 43 4.28 1.02 7.94
CA THR A 43 4.20 0.85 9.40
C THR A 43 5.28 -0.10 9.93
N PRO A 44 5.53 -0.13 11.26
CA PRO A 44 6.45 -1.11 11.85
C PRO A 44 6.14 -2.56 11.46
N GLU A 45 4.87 -2.92 11.30
CA GLU A 45 4.39 -4.25 10.91
C GLU A 45 4.54 -4.57 9.41
N ARG A 46 4.78 -3.54 8.58
CA ARG A 46 5.05 -3.69 7.14
C ARG A 46 6.54 -3.56 6.81
N ALA A 47 7.25 -2.70 7.53
CA ALA A 47 8.60 -2.24 7.17
C ALA A 47 9.66 -3.32 7.24
N TRP A 48 9.47 -4.35 8.07
CA TRP A 48 10.47 -5.37 8.38
C TRP A 48 10.55 -6.50 7.34
N TRP A 49 9.62 -6.59 6.38
CA TRP A 49 9.60 -7.67 5.38
C TRP A 49 9.51 -7.13 3.94
N ASP A 50 10.11 -7.88 3.01
CA ASP A 50 10.14 -7.56 1.59
C ASP A 50 9.32 -8.57 0.80
N LEU A 51 8.31 -8.11 0.07
CA LEU A 51 7.51 -8.95 -0.80
C LEU A 51 8.38 -9.43 -1.97
N ARG A 52 8.37 -10.73 -2.24
CA ARG A 52 9.06 -11.32 -3.40
C ARG A 52 8.10 -11.79 -4.47
N HIS A 53 7.01 -12.43 -4.07
CA HIS A 53 6.10 -13.05 -5.02
C HIS A 53 4.71 -13.23 -4.42
N TYR A 54 3.70 -13.13 -5.28
CA TYR A 54 2.35 -13.60 -5.00
C TYR A 54 2.03 -14.76 -5.91
N ARG A 55 1.61 -15.87 -5.32
CA ARG A 55 0.90 -16.94 -6.02
C ARG A 55 -0.57 -16.81 -5.67
N LEU A 56 -1.37 -16.40 -6.64
CA LEU A 56 -2.79 -16.13 -6.46
C LEU A 56 -3.62 -17.20 -7.17
N ALA A 57 -4.38 -17.96 -6.40
CA ALA A 57 -5.43 -18.83 -6.91
C ALA A 57 -6.79 -18.18 -6.63
N VAL A 58 -7.64 -18.06 -7.65
CA VAL A 58 -8.92 -17.35 -7.56
C VAL A 58 -10.01 -18.21 -8.18
N TRP A 59 -11.14 -18.30 -7.47
CA TRP A 59 -12.38 -18.88 -7.94
C TRP A 59 -13.43 -17.79 -8.03
N VAL A 60 -14.10 -17.72 -9.18
CA VAL A 60 -15.14 -16.74 -9.44
C VAL A 60 -16.46 -17.49 -9.59
N TYR A 61 -17.47 -17.07 -8.87
CA TYR A 61 -18.82 -17.65 -8.91
C TYR A 61 -19.81 -16.60 -9.40
N PRO A 62 -20.01 -16.46 -10.74
CA PRO A 62 -20.86 -15.41 -11.30
C PRO A 62 -22.29 -15.42 -10.79
N GLU A 63 -22.89 -16.60 -10.65
CA GLU A 63 -24.27 -16.79 -10.18
C GLU A 63 -24.47 -16.28 -8.75
N LYS A 64 -23.43 -16.40 -7.91
CA LYS A 64 -23.45 -15.95 -6.51
C LYS A 64 -22.89 -14.53 -6.33
N GLN A 65 -22.26 -13.98 -7.37
CA GLN A 65 -21.49 -12.75 -7.32
C GLN A 65 -20.40 -12.80 -6.23
N GLU A 66 -19.72 -13.93 -6.11
CA GLU A 66 -18.71 -14.20 -5.10
C GLU A 66 -17.34 -14.45 -5.76
N ILE A 67 -16.29 -14.04 -5.05
CA ILE A 67 -14.91 -14.41 -5.34
C ILE A 67 -14.35 -15.05 -4.08
N GLU A 68 -13.67 -16.16 -4.24
CA GLU A 68 -12.85 -16.81 -3.22
C GLU A 68 -11.44 -16.96 -3.77
N GLY A 69 -10.45 -17.03 -2.89
CA GLY A 69 -9.08 -17.19 -3.33
C GLY A 69 -8.12 -17.50 -2.22
N VAL A 70 -6.94 -17.95 -2.63
CA VAL A 70 -5.78 -18.09 -1.77
C VAL A 70 -4.67 -17.24 -2.35
N ASN A 71 -4.20 -16.27 -1.57
CA ASN A 71 -2.98 -15.54 -1.86
C ASN A 71 -1.84 -16.14 -1.03
N THR A 72 -0.91 -16.80 -1.70
CA THR A 72 0.34 -17.19 -1.07
C THR A 72 1.40 -16.13 -1.31
N ILE A 73 1.81 -15.49 -0.22
CA ILE A 73 2.79 -14.42 -0.17
C ILE A 73 4.14 -15.02 0.16
N THR A 74 5.10 -14.89 -0.76
CA THR A 74 6.50 -15.18 -0.45
C THR A 74 7.23 -13.88 -0.13
N TYR A 75 7.91 -13.84 1.01
CA TYR A 75 8.62 -12.65 1.49
C TYR A 75 10.02 -12.98 2.04
N VAL A 76 10.85 -11.95 2.17
CA VAL A 76 12.15 -12.01 2.84
C VAL A 76 12.15 -11.11 4.06
N VAL A 77 12.66 -11.61 5.18
CA VAL A 77 12.84 -10.85 6.42
C VAL A 77 14.00 -9.86 6.24
N LYS A 78 13.77 -8.56 6.44
CA LYS A 78 14.79 -7.52 6.28
C LYS A 78 15.43 -7.10 7.60
N SER A 79 14.68 -7.16 8.71
CA SER A 79 15.11 -6.66 10.01
C SER A 79 14.31 -7.30 11.14
N ASP A 80 14.67 -6.97 12.37
CA ASP A 80 13.87 -7.26 13.56
C ASP A 80 12.45 -6.71 13.43
N HIS A 81 11.52 -7.34 14.13
CA HIS A 81 10.09 -7.19 13.88
C HIS A 81 9.23 -7.25 15.15
N PRO A 82 8.00 -6.72 15.12
CA PRO A 82 7.06 -6.78 16.24
C PRO A 82 6.34 -8.14 16.40
N GLY A 83 6.61 -9.13 15.54
CA GLY A 83 5.99 -10.46 15.62
C GLY A 83 4.68 -10.58 14.84
N ARG A 84 4.38 -9.63 13.96
CA ARG A 84 3.17 -9.62 13.13
C ARG A 84 3.38 -8.96 11.78
N LEU A 85 2.60 -9.38 10.77
CA LEU A 85 2.55 -8.74 9.45
C LEU A 85 1.30 -7.87 9.31
N GLN A 86 1.47 -6.69 8.73
CA GLN A 86 0.33 -5.92 8.21
C GLN A 86 -0.04 -6.38 6.80
N ILE A 87 -1.28 -6.81 6.63
CA ILE A 87 -1.88 -7.17 5.33
C ILE A 87 -3.11 -6.30 5.08
N GLU A 88 -3.22 -5.74 3.87
CA GLU A 88 -4.40 -4.98 3.45
C GLU A 88 -5.31 -5.86 2.59
N LEU A 89 -6.58 -5.91 2.96
CA LEU A 89 -7.61 -6.58 2.18
C LEU A 89 -8.82 -5.66 2.04
N GLN A 90 -9.07 -5.22 0.81
CA GLN A 90 -10.11 -4.24 0.53
C GLN A 90 -11.51 -4.83 0.74
N LYS A 91 -12.35 -4.11 1.50
CA LYS A 91 -13.78 -4.42 1.62
C LYS A 91 -14.45 -4.42 0.24
N PRO A 92 -15.40 -5.34 -0.03
CA PRO A 92 -16.06 -6.24 0.91
C PRO A 92 -15.42 -7.63 1.04
N MET A 93 -14.17 -7.82 0.62
CA MET A 93 -13.47 -9.09 0.86
C MET A 93 -13.13 -9.22 2.34
N VAL A 94 -13.13 -10.45 2.83
CA VAL A 94 -12.78 -10.81 4.21
C VAL A 94 -11.70 -11.89 4.19
N LEU A 95 -10.81 -11.83 5.19
CA LEU A 95 -9.85 -12.90 5.43
C LEU A 95 -10.55 -14.02 6.19
N GLU A 96 -10.43 -15.24 5.68
CA GLU A 96 -11.05 -16.44 6.27
C GLU A 96 -10.01 -17.30 6.99
N GLN A 97 -8.78 -17.32 6.48
CA GLN A 97 -7.71 -18.12 7.06
C GLN A 97 -6.33 -17.51 6.79
N ALA A 98 -5.42 -17.62 7.76
CA ALA A 98 -3.99 -17.36 7.59
C ALA A 98 -3.19 -18.58 8.05
N VAL A 99 -2.25 -19.06 7.24
CA VAL A 99 -1.41 -20.24 7.52
C VAL A 99 0.03 -19.97 7.16
N GLN A 100 0.95 -20.35 8.05
CA GLN A 100 2.39 -20.39 7.79
C GLN A 100 2.95 -21.72 8.30
N ASN A 101 3.79 -22.38 7.50
CA ASN A 101 4.41 -23.67 7.86
C ASN A 101 3.41 -24.73 8.35
N GLY A 102 2.19 -24.75 7.78
CA GLY A 102 1.11 -25.66 8.18
C GLY A 102 0.40 -25.30 9.48
N LYS A 103 0.76 -24.19 10.15
CA LYS A 103 0.13 -23.71 11.38
C LYS A 103 -0.87 -22.59 11.07
N SER A 104 -2.07 -22.69 11.67
CA SER A 104 -3.05 -21.62 11.59
C SER A 104 -2.61 -20.44 12.45
N LEU A 105 -2.69 -19.23 11.89
CA LEU A 105 -2.35 -17.98 12.55
C LEU A 105 -3.62 -17.20 12.92
N SER A 106 -3.57 -16.47 14.02
CA SER A 106 -4.62 -15.50 14.38
C SER A 106 -4.31 -14.12 13.81
N TRP A 107 -5.27 -13.21 13.87
CA TRP A 107 -5.07 -11.82 13.46
C TRP A 107 -5.93 -10.85 14.25
N ASP A 108 -5.46 -9.62 14.37
CA ASP A 108 -6.28 -8.46 14.73
C ASP A 108 -6.73 -7.74 13.46
N GLN A 109 -7.89 -7.10 13.49
CA GLN A 109 -8.41 -6.36 12.33
C GLN A 109 -8.78 -4.93 12.69
N GLU A 110 -8.25 -3.97 11.93
CA GLU A 110 -8.61 -2.56 11.98
C GLU A 110 -9.07 -2.12 10.58
N GLY A 111 -10.39 -2.04 10.36
CA GLY A 111 -10.95 -1.65 9.08
C GLY A 111 -10.60 -2.63 7.95
N MET A 112 -9.76 -2.23 7.00
CA MET A 112 -9.28 -3.06 5.89
C MET A 112 -7.91 -3.72 6.16
N ILE A 113 -7.39 -3.54 7.36
CA ILE A 113 -6.04 -3.97 7.74
C ILE A 113 -6.11 -5.15 8.69
N TYR A 114 -5.35 -6.18 8.37
CA TYR A 114 -5.20 -7.41 9.12
C TYR A 114 -3.77 -7.49 9.65
N PHE A 115 -3.64 -7.61 10.97
CA PHE A 115 -2.36 -7.82 11.64
C PHE A 115 -2.21 -9.31 11.94
N ILE A 116 -1.55 -10.05 11.04
CA ILE A 116 -1.35 -11.49 11.15
C ILE A 116 -0.30 -11.80 12.21
N GLN A 117 -0.68 -12.53 13.25
CA GLN A 117 0.17 -12.86 14.38
C GLN A 117 1.04 -14.07 14.05
N LEU A 118 2.36 -13.88 14.08
CA LEU A 118 3.32 -14.94 13.76
C LEU A 118 3.58 -15.83 14.98
N GLN A 119 3.81 -17.11 14.72
CA GLN A 119 4.19 -18.10 15.75
C GLN A 119 5.64 -18.55 15.62
N ASP A 120 6.13 -18.66 14.39
CA ASP A 120 7.49 -19.13 14.11
C ASP A 120 8.47 -17.96 14.08
N GLU A 121 9.72 -18.24 14.46
CA GLU A 121 10.83 -17.29 14.32
C GLU A 121 10.98 -16.85 12.85
N GLN A 122 11.35 -15.59 12.66
CA GLN A 122 11.63 -15.02 11.34
C GLN A 122 13.08 -14.52 11.31
N PRO A 123 14.06 -15.40 11.05
CA PRO A 123 15.46 -14.97 10.98
C PRO A 123 15.66 -13.94 9.87
N VAL A 124 16.41 -12.87 10.16
CA VAL A 124 16.76 -11.85 9.16
C VAL A 124 17.47 -12.49 7.96
N GLY A 125 17.06 -12.10 6.75
CA GLY A 125 17.53 -12.68 5.49
C GLY A 125 16.81 -13.96 5.06
N SER A 126 16.01 -14.59 5.93
CA SER A 126 15.27 -15.81 5.58
C SER A 126 14.13 -15.52 4.60
N ARG A 127 13.81 -16.53 3.78
CA ARG A 127 12.65 -16.54 2.88
C ARG A 127 11.51 -17.30 3.55
N GLN A 128 10.33 -16.72 3.54
CA GLN A 128 9.15 -17.20 4.25
C GLN A 128 7.93 -17.21 3.34
N GLU A 129 6.93 -18.03 3.67
CA GLU A 129 5.70 -18.17 2.91
C GLU A 129 4.48 -18.07 3.84
N LEU A 130 3.54 -17.19 3.50
CA LEU A 130 2.28 -16.99 4.20
C LEU A 130 1.12 -17.22 3.24
N ALA A 131 0.24 -18.16 3.54
CA ALA A 131 -0.96 -18.42 2.77
C ALA A 131 -2.18 -17.76 3.43
N LEU A 132 -2.90 -16.96 2.65
CA LEU A 132 -4.09 -16.22 3.08
C LEU A 132 -5.29 -16.62 2.24
N THR A 133 -6.28 -17.25 2.85
CA THR A 133 -7.57 -17.57 2.21
C THR A 133 -8.52 -16.40 2.43
N PHE A 134 -9.11 -15.91 1.35
CA PHE A 134 -10.03 -14.78 1.36
C PHE A 134 -11.27 -15.06 0.53
N GLY A 135 -12.36 -14.37 0.86
CA GLY A 135 -13.62 -14.50 0.17
C GLY A 135 -14.49 -13.25 0.28
N GLY A 136 -15.49 -13.13 -0.59
CA GLY A 136 -16.54 -12.14 -0.45
C GLY A 136 -17.26 -11.78 -1.75
N LYS A 137 -18.15 -10.78 -1.67
CA LYS A 137 -18.99 -10.34 -2.79
C LYS A 137 -18.53 -9.01 -3.37
N PRO A 138 -17.73 -8.97 -4.46
CA PRO A 138 -17.26 -7.72 -5.02
C PRO A 138 -18.43 -6.80 -5.42
N LYS A 139 -18.22 -5.49 -5.26
CA LYS A 139 -19.24 -4.50 -5.62
C LYS A 139 -19.44 -4.50 -7.14
N LYS A 140 -20.68 -4.71 -7.59
CA LYS A 140 -21.04 -4.59 -9.01
C LYS A 140 -20.68 -3.19 -9.52
N ALA A 141 -19.90 -3.13 -10.60
CA ALA A 141 -19.55 -1.87 -11.24
C ALA A 141 -20.80 -1.18 -11.82
N ARG A 142 -21.01 0.09 -11.48
CA ARG A 142 -22.14 0.89 -12.00
C ARG A 142 -21.91 1.35 -13.43
N ARG A 143 -20.66 1.69 -13.76
CA ARG A 143 -20.20 2.05 -15.11
C ARG A 143 -18.88 1.31 -15.30
N ALA A 144 -18.99 0.10 -15.79
CA ALA A 144 -17.80 -0.66 -16.13
C ALA A 144 -17.07 0.05 -17.29
N PRO A 145 -15.73 0.04 -17.32
CA PRO A 145 -14.94 0.65 -18.40
C PRO A 145 -14.92 -0.19 -19.69
N TRP A 146 -15.57 -1.36 -19.69
CA TRP A 146 -15.73 -2.24 -20.85
C TRP A 146 -17.12 -2.11 -21.46
#